data_AF-A0A383DBJ9-F1
#
_entry.id   AF-A0A383DBJ9-F1
#
_cell.length_a   1.000
_cell.length_b   1.000
_cell.length_c   1.000
_cell.angle_alpha   90.00
_cell.angle_beta   90.00
_cell.angle_gamma   90.00
#
_symmetry.space_group_name_H-M   'P 1'
#
loop_
_entity.id
_entity.type
_entity.pdbx_description
1 polymer ?
#
loop_
_entity_poly.entity_id
_entity_poly.type
_entity_poly.pdbx_seq_one_letter_code
_entity_poly.pdbx_strand_id
1 'polypeptide(L)'
;PTEFVERCTRVRSEAMHVWQEARQKSDFSIFQPMLEQLVDLARQKIAYLDPQQTPYDTLLDDFEIGLTTEYLDPLFDGLRGGLIDLLRRIEVAKSAVGKTSLLPEGLSYPISQQEAFCTSISKQMGFDFDAGRMDPSTHPFSITIAQGDARITTRYDESDPFSCLYAVLHETGHALYEQGLPAAHAMTPRGEAISLGVHESQSRLWENQVGRTEQFWEYALPRFREAFPDFPEHIG
;
A
#
# COMPACT_ATOMS: atom_id res chain seq x y z
N PRO A 1 -23.47 -0.56 -20.29
CA PRO A 1 -23.45 -0.97 -21.72
C PRO A 1 -22.06 -1.45 -22.16
N THR A 2 -21.96 -2.51 -22.97
CA THR A 2 -20.66 -3.08 -23.39
C THR A 2 -19.74 -2.06 -24.05
N GLU A 3 -20.26 -1.30 -25.01
CA GLU A 3 -19.50 -0.24 -25.71
C GLU A 3 -18.92 0.80 -24.76
N PHE A 4 -19.67 1.17 -23.71
CA PHE A 4 -19.18 2.11 -22.69
C PHE A 4 -18.00 1.52 -21.91
N VAL A 5 -18.10 0.24 -21.50
CA VAL A 5 -17.03 -0.46 -20.79
C VAL A 5 -15.78 -0.59 -21.66
N GLU A 6 -15.93 -0.99 -22.93
CA GLU A 6 -14.83 -1.07 -23.90
C GLU A 6 -14.12 0.28 -24.07
N ARG A 7 -14.90 1.36 -24.21
CA ARG A 7 -14.36 2.71 -24.32
C ARG A 7 -13.61 3.13 -23.06
N CYS A 8 -14.17 2.88 -21.87
CA CYS A 8 -13.50 3.16 -20.60
C CYS A 8 -12.17 2.41 -20.48
N THR A 9 -12.15 1.12 -20.80
CA THR A 9 -10.95 0.29 -20.75
C THR A 9 -9.87 0.80 -21.71
N ARG A 10 -10.24 1.09 -22.97
CA ARG A 10 -9.32 1.63 -23.97
C ARG A 10 -8.72 2.97 -23.53
N VAL A 11 -9.54 3.93 -23.12
CA VAL A 11 -9.07 5.26 -22.71
C VAL A 11 -8.19 5.18 -21.46
N ARG A 12 -8.51 4.32 -20.49
CA ARG A 12 -7.65 4.09 -19.32
C ARG A 12 -6.28 3.51 -19.71
N SER A 13 -6.25 2.53 -20.62
CA SER A 13 -5.01 1.96 -21.11
C SER A 13 -4.13 2.98 -21.85
N GLU A 14 -4.73 3.77 -22.74
CA GLU A 14 -4.04 4.85 -23.46
C GLU A 14 -3.51 5.91 -22.48
N ALA A 15 -4.33 6.30 -21.49
CA ALA A 15 -3.97 7.30 -20.49
C ALA A 15 -2.75 6.89 -19.66
N MET A 16 -2.58 5.60 -19.35
CA MET A 16 -1.41 5.11 -18.61
C MET A 16 -0.10 5.37 -19.37
N HIS A 17 -0.07 5.14 -20.69
CA HIS A 17 1.10 5.43 -21.50
C HIS A 17 1.41 6.92 -21.58
N VAL A 18 0.39 7.74 -21.81
CA VAL A 18 0.53 9.21 -21.86
C VAL A 18 0.98 9.76 -20.50
N TRP A 19 0.46 9.23 -19.40
CA TRP A 19 0.85 9.62 -18.05
C TRP A 19 2.32 9.29 -17.76
N GLN A 20 2.82 8.13 -18.19
CA GLN A 20 4.23 7.76 -18.01
C GLN A 20 5.16 8.80 -18.67
N GLU A 21 4.84 9.21 -19.90
CA GLU A 21 5.56 10.25 -20.63
C GLU A 21 5.45 11.62 -19.94
N ALA A 22 4.23 12.03 -19.60
CA ALA A 22 3.96 13.32 -18.95
C ALA A 22 4.72 13.44 -17.62
N ARG A 23 4.74 12.37 -16.81
CA ARG A 23 5.48 12.31 -15.55
C ARG A 23 6.98 12.40 -15.78
N GLN A 24 7.53 11.67 -16.76
CA GLN A 24 8.95 11.72 -17.09
C GLN A 24 9.40 13.12 -17.53
N LYS A 25 8.55 13.83 -18.28
CA LYS A 25 8.82 15.19 -18.76
C LYS A 25 8.43 16.28 -17.75
N SER A 26 7.77 15.91 -16.64
CA SER A 26 7.16 16.83 -15.69
C SER A 26 6.24 17.86 -16.38
N ASP A 27 5.49 17.42 -17.40
CA ASP A 27 4.66 18.29 -18.24
C ASP A 27 3.20 17.83 -18.21
N PHE A 28 2.37 18.54 -17.44
CA PHE A 28 0.95 18.24 -17.28
C PHE A 28 0.15 18.45 -18.58
N SER A 29 0.59 19.34 -19.48
CA SER A 29 -0.16 19.64 -20.70
C SER A 29 -0.27 18.43 -21.63
N ILE A 30 0.67 17.49 -21.53
CA ILE A 30 0.66 16.20 -22.23
C ILE A 30 -0.50 15.32 -21.75
N PHE A 31 -0.80 15.33 -20.43
CA PHE A 31 -1.82 14.47 -19.83
C PHE A 31 -3.21 15.11 -19.73
N GLN A 32 -3.29 16.44 -19.70
CA GLN A 32 -4.56 17.17 -19.54
C GLN A 32 -5.69 16.65 -20.45
N PRO A 33 -5.49 16.45 -21.78
CA PRO A 33 -6.57 15.98 -22.65
C PRO A 33 -7.07 14.58 -22.30
N MET A 34 -6.18 13.71 -21.78
CA MET A 34 -6.56 12.37 -21.32
C MET A 34 -7.33 12.45 -20.00
N LEU A 35 -6.91 13.32 -19.08
CA LEU A 35 -7.60 13.52 -17.81
C LEU A 35 -9.02 14.05 -18.00
N GLU A 36 -9.22 15.02 -18.89
CA GLU A 36 -10.56 15.55 -19.24
C GLU A 36 -11.49 14.44 -19.72
N GLN A 37 -11.01 13.59 -20.65
CA GLN A 37 -11.75 12.42 -21.12
C GLN A 37 -12.07 11.42 -20.00
N LEU A 38 -11.11 11.14 -19.11
CA LEU A 38 -11.33 10.22 -17.98
C LEU A 38 -12.39 10.74 -17.01
N VAL A 39 -12.37 12.04 -16.70
CA VAL A 39 -13.36 12.68 -15.83
C VAL A 39 -14.74 12.64 -16.47
N ASP A 40 -14.86 12.93 -17.77
CA ASP A 40 -16.13 12.86 -18.48
C ASP A 40 -16.69 11.44 -18.56
N LEU A 41 -15.83 10.43 -18.72
CA LEU A 41 -16.22 9.03 -18.62
C LEU A 41 -16.69 8.66 -17.21
N ALA A 42 -16.02 9.16 -16.16
CA ALA A 42 -16.46 8.94 -14.78
C ALA A 42 -17.85 9.55 -14.53
N ARG A 43 -18.11 10.77 -15.02
CA ARG A 43 -19.44 11.41 -14.94
C ARG A 43 -20.51 10.62 -15.70
N GLN A 44 -20.19 10.12 -16.89
CA GLN A 44 -21.10 9.25 -17.64
C GLN A 44 -21.37 7.93 -16.92
N LYS A 45 -20.37 7.37 -16.21
CA LYS A 45 -20.52 6.12 -15.45
C LYS A 45 -21.64 6.24 -14.40
N ILE A 46 -21.74 7.39 -13.73
CA ILE A 46 -22.75 7.64 -12.68
C ILE A 46 -24.17 7.44 -13.21
N ALA A 47 -24.45 7.84 -14.46
CA ALA A 47 -25.77 7.67 -15.07
C ALA A 47 -26.15 6.20 -15.34
N TYR A 48 -25.21 5.26 -15.24
CA TYR A 48 -25.43 3.82 -15.38
C TYR A 48 -25.46 3.07 -14.05
N LEU A 49 -25.17 3.74 -12.93
CA LEU A 49 -25.13 3.15 -11.60
C LEU A 49 -26.37 3.55 -10.79
N ASP A 50 -26.63 2.80 -9.72
CA ASP A 50 -27.69 3.16 -8.77
C ASP A 50 -27.30 4.46 -8.04
N PRO A 51 -28.14 5.50 -8.10
CA PRO A 51 -27.80 6.79 -7.54
C PRO A 51 -27.73 6.73 -6.01
N GLN A 52 -26.62 7.24 -5.47
CA GLN A 52 -26.45 7.50 -4.04
C GLN A 52 -26.86 8.94 -3.69
N GLN A 53 -26.58 9.38 -2.46
CA GLN A 53 -26.90 10.73 -1.99
C GLN A 53 -26.32 11.82 -2.91
N THR A 54 -25.06 11.64 -3.35
CA THR A 54 -24.40 12.52 -4.33
C THR A 54 -23.82 11.73 -5.51
N PRO A 55 -23.52 12.41 -6.64
CA PRO A 55 -22.81 11.78 -7.75
C PRO A 55 -21.44 11.22 -7.35
N TYR A 56 -20.77 11.84 -6.38
CA TYR A 56 -19.49 11.34 -5.88
C TYR A 56 -19.66 10.10 -4.99
N ASP A 57 -20.67 10.08 -4.12
CA ASP A 57 -21.00 8.88 -3.32
C ASP A 57 -21.30 7.67 -4.20
N THR A 58 -21.90 7.90 -5.37
CA THR A 58 -22.17 6.84 -6.35
C THR A 58 -20.87 6.21 -6.89
N LEU A 59 -19.80 7.00 -7.02
CA LEU A 59 -18.49 6.48 -7.41
C LEU A 59 -17.69 5.93 -6.23
N LEU A 60 -17.94 6.43 -5.02
CA LEU A 60 -17.29 5.98 -3.79
C LEU A 60 -17.73 4.55 -3.43
N ASP A 61 -19.01 4.25 -3.62
CA ASP A 61 -19.63 2.94 -3.36
C ASP A 61 -19.02 1.81 -4.19
N ASP A 62 -18.42 2.11 -5.37
CA ASP A 62 -17.66 1.13 -6.16
C ASP A 62 -16.44 0.55 -5.41
N PHE A 63 -15.91 1.30 -4.44
CA PHE A 63 -14.66 0.96 -3.72
C PHE A 63 -14.92 0.56 -2.26
N GLU A 64 -15.86 1.24 -1.61
CA GLU A 64 -16.26 0.97 -0.23
C GLU A 64 -17.78 1.04 -0.11
N ILE A 65 -18.42 -0.12 -0.12
CA ILE A 65 -19.89 -0.23 -0.14
C ILE A 65 -20.50 0.49 1.07
N GLY A 66 -21.46 1.39 0.80
CA GLY A 66 -22.19 2.16 1.79
C GLY A 66 -21.44 3.37 2.35
N LEU A 67 -20.21 3.63 1.91
CA LEU A 67 -19.45 4.82 2.34
C LEU A 67 -19.97 6.07 1.64
N THR A 68 -20.08 7.17 2.38
CA THR A 68 -20.57 8.47 1.86
C THR A 68 -19.69 9.63 2.32
N THR A 69 -19.77 10.76 1.62
CA THR A 69 -19.12 12.01 2.04
C THR A 69 -19.69 12.51 3.37
N GLU A 70 -20.98 12.31 3.64
CA GLU A 70 -21.61 12.66 4.92
C GLU A 70 -20.91 11.96 6.11
N TYR A 71 -20.46 10.72 5.91
CA TYR A 71 -19.65 10.00 6.89
C TYR A 71 -18.17 10.44 6.89
N LEU A 72 -17.58 10.62 5.70
CA LEU A 72 -16.15 10.91 5.56
C LEU A 72 -15.76 12.33 5.97
N ASP A 73 -16.55 13.35 5.64
CA ASP A 73 -16.24 14.75 5.90
C ASP A 73 -15.93 15.01 7.39
N PRO A 74 -16.81 14.66 8.35
CA PRO A 74 -16.51 14.87 9.77
C PRO A 74 -15.32 14.02 10.27
N LEU A 75 -15.11 12.82 9.72
CA LEU A 75 -13.96 11.98 10.04
C LEU A 75 -12.65 12.65 9.62
N PHE A 76 -12.58 13.14 8.37
CA PHE A 76 -11.40 13.84 7.86
C PHE A 76 -11.15 15.16 8.56
N ASP A 77 -12.19 15.91 8.93
CA ASP A 77 -12.06 17.14 9.70
C ASP A 77 -11.44 16.87 11.09
N GLY A 78 -11.91 15.84 11.77
CA GLY A 78 -11.33 15.39 13.04
C GLY A 78 -9.85 14.97 12.90
N LEU A 79 -9.55 14.15 11.89
CA LEU A 79 -8.18 13.69 11.60
C LEU A 79 -7.26 14.86 11.24
N ARG A 80 -7.70 15.78 10.38
CA ARG A 80 -6.94 16.96 9.96
C ARG A 80 -6.53 17.79 11.17
N GLY A 81 -7.47 18.09 12.07
CA GLY A 81 -7.19 18.85 13.28
C GLY A 81 -6.10 18.20 14.13
N GLY A 82 -6.27 16.91 14.45
CA GLY A 82 -5.31 16.16 15.27
C GLY A 82 -3.92 16.01 14.62
N LEU A 83 -3.87 15.70 13.33
CA LEU A 83 -2.62 15.47 12.59
C LEU A 83 -1.81 16.77 12.42
N ILE A 84 -2.46 17.91 12.16
CA ILE A 84 -1.76 19.20 12.06
C ILE A 84 -1.11 19.58 13.39
N ASP A 85 -1.84 19.40 14.50
CA ASP A 85 -1.31 19.72 15.83
C ASP A 85 -0.18 18.76 16.24
N LEU A 86 -0.30 17.47 15.92
CA LEU A 86 0.76 16.49 16.15
C LEU A 86 2.01 16.82 15.32
N LEU A 87 1.84 17.12 14.03
CA LEU A 87 2.95 17.48 13.14
C LEU A 87 3.70 18.70 13.67
N ARG A 88 2.99 19.75 14.10
CA ARG A 88 3.60 20.95 14.69
C ARG A 88 4.48 20.60 15.90
N ARG A 89 4.01 19.71 16.78
CA ARG A 89 4.79 19.26 17.96
C ARG A 89 6.03 18.48 17.54
N ILE A 90 5.92 17.61 16.53
CA ILE A 90 7.05 16.84 15.99
C ILE A 90 8.10 17.78 15.38
N GLU A 91 7.70 18.79 14.60
CA GLU A 91 8.62 19.75 13.98
C GLU A 91 9.38 20.59 15.02
N VAL A 92 8.68 21.02 16.09
CA VAL A 92 9.31 21.72 17.22
C VAL A 92 10.32 20.81 17.92
N ALA A 93 9.95 19.57 18.22
CA ALA A 93 10.85 18.61 18.86
C ALA A 93 12.08 18.31 17.99
N LYS A 94 11.88 18.06 16.69
CA LYS A 94 12.97 17.81 15.73
C LYS A 94 13.94 18.99 15.62
N SER A 95 13.42 20.22 15.68
CA SER A 95 14.26 21.43 15.67
C SER A 95 15.13 21.56 16.93
N ALA A 96 14.69 20.99 18.06
CA ALA A 96 15.44 21.00 19.31
C ALA A 96 16.52 19.91 19.38
N VAL A 97 16.27 18.74 18.79
CA VAL A 97 17.16 17.55 18.86
C VAL A 97 18.17 17.49 17.70
N GLY A 98 17.90 18.19 16.59
CA GLY A 98 18.75 18.14 15.39
C GLY A 98 18.43 16.94 14.47
N LYS A 99 19.21 16.77 13.40
CA LYS A 99 19.06 15.60 12.49
C LYS A 99 19.64 14.35 13.17
N THR A 100 18.78 13.38 13.47
CA THR A 100 19.18 11.99 13.69
C THR A 100 19.01 11.23 12.37
N SER A 101 20.10 10.80 11.75
CA SER A 101 20.03 9.80 10.68
C SER A 101 20.11 8.43 11.33
N LEU A 102 19.03 7.65 11.22
CA LEU A 102 18.99 6.28 11.71
C LEU A 102 19.94 5.37 10.91
N LEU A 103 20.16 5.69 9.64
CA LEU A 103 21.08 4.99 8.75
C LEU A 103 22.43 5.71 8.74
N PRO A 104 23.52 5.05 9.15
CA PRO A 104 24.87 5.57 8.96
C PRO A 104 25.17 5.75 7.48
N GLU A 105 25.80 6.86 7.12
CA GLU A 105 26.26 7.09 5.74
C GLU A 105 27.30 6.04 5.35
N GLY A 106 27.22 5.56 4.11
CA GLY A 106 28.22 4.65 3.53
C GLY A 106 28.05 3.17 3.85
N LEU A 107 27.02 2.78 4.64
CA LEU A 107 26.66 1.36 4.75
C LEU A 107 25.91 0.88 3.51
N SER A 108 26.18 -0.36 3.13
CA SER A 108 25.47 -1.06 2.06
C SER A 108 24.76 -2.27 2.65
N TYR A 109 23.53 -2.50 2.21
CA TYR A 109 22.68 -3.58 2.65
C TYR A 109 22.44 -4.51 1.44
N PRO A 110 23.24 -5.57 1.26
CA PRO A 110 23.13 -6.45 0.09
C PRO A 110 21.70 -6.98 -0.11
N ILE A 111 21.21 -6.96 -1.35
CA ILE A 111 19.83 -7.38 -1.69
C ILE A 111 19.53 -8.80 -1.20
N SER A 112 20.48 -9.73 -1.33
CA SER A 112 20.30 -11.12 -0.87
C SER A 112 20.08 -11.24 0.64
N GLN A 113 20.68 -10.35 1.43
CA GLN A 113 20.47 -10.29 2.88
C GLN A 113 19.11 -9.65 3.21
N GLN A 114 18.71 -8.60 2.47
CA GLN A 114 17.37 -8.01 2.58
C GLN A 114 16.28 -9.04 2.26
N GLU A 115 16.44 -9.80 1.18
CA GLU A 115 15.51 -10.85 0.77
C GLU A 115 15.39 -11.94 1.85
N ALA A 116 16.52 -12.45 2.35
CA ALA A 116 16.52 -13.47 3.40
C ALA A 116 15.86 -12.96 4.70
N PHE A 117 16.18 -11.74 5.12
CA PHE A 117 15.62 -11.12 6.31
C PHE A 117 14.11 -10.89 6.16
N CYS A 118 13.67 -10.27 5.06
CA CYS A 118 12.25 -9.99 4.82
C CYS A 118 11.43 -11.27 4.66
N THR A 119 11.97 -12.30 3.99
CA THR A 119 11.33 -13.62 3.87
C THR A 119 11.12 -14.24 5.25
N SER A 120 12.14 -14.16 6.12
CA SER A 120 12.05 -14.63 7.51
C SER A 120 10.97 -13.89 8.30
N ILE A 121 10.90 -12.56 8.19
CA ILE A 121 9.86 -11.75 8.85
C ILE A 121 8.47 -12.13 8.33
N SER A 122 8.26 -12.16 7.02
CA SER A 122 6.96 -12.51 6.40
C SER A 122 6.49 -13.90 6.84
N LYS A 123 7.39 -14.89 6.86
CA LYS A 123 7.10 -16.23 7.37
C LYS A 123 6.66 -16.22 8.85
N GLN A 124 7.31 -15.40 9.68
CA GLN A 124 6.99 -15.29 11.11
C GLN A 124 5.69 -14.54 11.39
N MET A 125 5.23 -13.69 10.47
CA MET A 125 3.87 -13.14 10.52
C MET A 125 2.80 -14.20 10.24
N GLY A 126 3.18 -15.33 9.65
CA GLY A 126 2.30 -16.45 9.31
C GLY A 126 2.01 -16.59 7.82
N PHE A 127 2.75 -15.90 6.95
CA PHE A 127 2.57 -16.05 5.50
C PHE A 127 2.93 -17.47 5.06
N ASP A 128 2.01 -18.13 4.37
CA ASP A 128 2.20 -19.47 3.86
C ASP A 128 2.89 -19.43 2.49
N PHE A 129 4.18 -19.76 2.46
CA PHE A 129 4.99 -19.83 1.24
C PHE A 129 4.74 -21.10 0.41
N ASP A 130 4.02 -22.10 0.93
CA ASP A 130 3.53 -23.21 0.09
C ASP A 130 2.28 -22.77 -0.71
N ALA A 131 1.61 -21.71 -0.25
CA ALA A 131 0.42 -21.09 -0.84
C ALA A 131 0.68 -19.68 -1.39
N GLY A 132 1.93 -19.37 -1.73
CA GLY A 132 2.33 -18.03 -2.15
C GLY A 132 3.81 -17.87 -2.44
N ARG A 133 4.21 -16.66 -2.86
CA ARG A 133 5.62 -16.29 -3.07
C ARG A 133 5.84 -14.79 -2.97
N MET A 134 7.11 -14.42 -2.76
CA MET A 134 7.56 -13.03 -2.74
C MET A 134 8.55 -12.77 -3.87
N ASP A 135 8.39 -11.65 -4.59
CA ASP A 135 9.19 -11.28 -5.75
C ASP A 135 9.62 -9.80 -5.76
N PRO A 136 10.71 -9.45 -6.45
CA PRO A 136 11.05 -8.04 -6.69
C PRO A 136 10.13 -7.39 -7.74
N SER A 137 9.73 -6.14 -7.51
CA SER A 137 9.00 -5.30 -8.47
C SER A 137 9.36 -3.81 -8.32
N THR A 138 9.00 -2.99 -9.32
CA THR A 138 9.23 -1.52 -9.25
C THR A 138 8.33 -0.84 -8.22
N HIS A 139 7.11 -1.35 -8.07
CA HIS A 139 6.09 -0.86 -7.14
C HIS A 139 5.54 -2.07 -6.40
N PRO A 140 5.81 -2.20 -5.08
CA PRO A 140 5.24 -3.26 -4.26
C PRO A 140 3.73 -3.35 -4.41
N PHE A 141 3.23 -4.57 -4.44
CA PHE A 141 1.80 -4.91 -4.47
C PHE A 141 1.59 -6.36 -4.04
N SER A 142 0.36 -6.66 -3.63
CA SER A 142 -0.14 -8.00 -3.34
C SER A 142 -1.22 -8.39 -4.36
N ILE A 143 -1.27 -9.66 -4.74
CA ILE A 143 -2.29 -10.22 -5.63
C ILE A 143 -2.60 -11.67 -5.28
N THR A 144 -3.88 -12.00 -5.19
CA THR A 144 -4.36 -13.39 -5.11
C THR A 144 -4.71 -13.86 -6.52
N ILE A 145 -4.00 -14.88 -7.01
CA ILE A 145 -4.27 -15.50 -8.32
C ILE A 145 -5.43 -16.48 -8.22
N ALA A 146 -5.41 -17.28 -7.17
CA ALA A 146 -6.45 -18.24 -6.81
C ALA A 146 -6.33 -18.54 -5.31
N GLN A 147 -7.31 -19.24 -4.75
CA GLN A 147 -7.14 -19.77 -3.41
C GLN A 147 -5.92 -20.69 -3.34
N GLY A 148 -5.04 -20.43 -2.38
CA GLY A 148 -3.77 -21.14 -2.25
C GLY A 148 -2.64 -20.58 -3.13
N ASP A 149 -2.83 -19.43 -3.77
CA ASP A 149 -1.78 -18.72 -4.52
C ASP A 149 -1.92 -17.19 -4.32
N ALA A 150 -1.41 -16.71 -3.19
CA ALA A 150 -1.29 -15.29 -2.87
C ALA A 150 0.17 -14.84 -3.06
N ARG A 151 0.40 -13.81 -3.85
CA ARG A 151 1.75 -13.33 -4.19
C ARG A 151 1.93 -11.91 -3.75
N ILE A 152 3.09 -11.63 -3.20
CA ILE A 152 3.48 -10.29 -2.78
C ILE A 152 4.74 -9.88 -3.52
N THR A 153 4.92 -8.57 -3.71
CA THR A 153 6.14 -8.03 -4.28
C THR A 153 6.74 -6.96 -3.41
N THR A 154 8.06 -6.77 -3.49
CA THR A 154 8.77 -5.70 -2.78
C THR A 154 9.84 -5.08 -3.67
N ARG A 155 10.42 -3.96 -3.22
CA ARG A 155 11.54 -3.30 -3.89
C ARG A 155 12.70 -3.18 -2.93
N TYR A 156 13.84 -3.74 -3.32
CA TYR A 156 15.09 -3.64 -2.55
C TYR A 156 15.88 -2.39 -2.94
N ASP A 157 16.61 -1.85 -1.97
CA ASP A 157 17.50 -0.71 -2.15
C ASP A 157 18.74 -0.93 -1.27
N GLU A 158 19.92 -1.07 -1.86
CA GLU A 158 21.16 -1.32 -1.11
C GLU A 158 21.53 -0.18 -0.15
N SER A 159 20.91 1.00 -0.29
CA SER A 159 21.08 2.14 0.61
C SER A 159 20.00 2.27 1.68
N ASP A 160 18.86 1.57 1.54
CA ASP A 160 17.73 1.64 2.46
C ASP A 160 17.07 0.26 2.67
N PRO A 161 17.47 -0.47 3.73
CA PRO A 161 16.91 -1.79 4.04
C PRO A 161 15.51 -1.71 4.65
N PHE A 162 15.08 -0.53 5.13
CA PHE A 162 13.79 -0.38 5.80
C PHE A 162 12.65 -0.20 4.80
N SER A 163 12.92 0.40 3.64
CA SER A 163 11.96 0.51 2.55
C SER A 163 11.37 -0.85 2.16
N CYS A 164 12.23 -1.85 1.91
CA CYS A 164 11.77 -3.19 1.56
C CYS A 164 11.07 -3.90 2.73
N LEU A 165 11.55 -3.72 3.97
CA LEU A 165 10.96 -4.32 5.16
C LEU A 165 9.51 -3.86 5.36
N TYR A 166 9.28 -2.55 5.34
CA TYR A 166 7.93 -2.00 5.54
C TYR A 166 7.01 -2.32 4.37
N ALA A 167 7.52 -2.36 3.13
CA ALA A 167 6.76 -2.88 2.00
C ALA A 167 6.37 -4.35 2.22
N VAL A 168 7.29 -5.21 2.67
CA VAL A 168 6.98 -6.62 2.93
C VAL A 168 5.98 -6.79 4.06
N LEU A 169 6.10 -6.04 5.16
CA LEU A 169 5.09 -6.05 6.23
C LEU A 169 3.70 -5.65 5.71
N HIS A 170 3.65 -4.61 4.87
CA HIS A 170 2.42 -4.10 4.27
C HIS A 170 1.77 -5.14 3.34
N GLU A 171 2.50 -5.62 2.33
CA GLU A 171 1.96 -6.56 1.34
C GLU A 171 1.67 -7.94 1.96
N THR A 172 2.47 -8.36 2.95
CA THR A 172 2.18 -9.58 3.72
C THR A 172 0.86 -9.42 4.49
N GLY A 173 0.58 -8.25 5.06
CA GLY A 173 -0.69 -8.01 5.76
C GLY A 173 -1.90 -8.14 4.84
N HIS A 174 -1.81 -7.66 3.60
CA HIS A 174 -2.80 -7.94 2.56
C HIS A 174 -2.92 -9.44 2.27
N ALA A 175 -1.79 -10.11 2.04
CA ALA A 175 -1.82 -11.53 1.68
C ALA A 175 -2.31 -12.44 2.81
N LEU A 176 -2.08 -12.09 4.08
CA LEU A 176 -2.62 -12.81 5.23
C LEU A 176 -4.14 -12.72 5.31
N TYR A 177 -4.72 -11.59 4.91
CA TYR A 177 -6.17 -11.49 4.80
C TYR A 177 -6.70 -12.47 3.77
N GLU A 178 -6.10 -12.46 2.58
CA GLU A 178 -6.46 -13.31 1.45
C GLU A 178 -6.26 -14.81 1.75
N GLN A 179 -5.12 -15.19 2.34
CA GLN A 179 -4.86 -16.56 2.79
C GLN A 179 -5.79 -17.00 3.92
N GLY A 180 -6.33 -16.06 4.69
CA GLY A 180 -7.31 -16.31 5.75
C GLY A 180 -8.75 -16.47 5.27
N LEU A 181 -9.06 -16.22 4.00
CA LEU A 181 -10.41 -16.35 3.47
C LEU A 181 -10.87 -17.83 3.43
N PRO A 182 -12.13 -18.12 3.78
CA PRO A 182 -12.60 -19.49 3.96
C PRO A 182 -12.68 -20.27 2.64
N ALA A 183 -11.96 -21.38 2.55
CA ALA A 183 -11.92 -22.22 1.34
C ALA A 183 -13.25 -22.80 0.88
N ALA A 184 -14.19 -23.00 1.81
CA ALA A 184 -15.53 -23.43 1.47
C ALA A 184 -16.31 -22.42 0.59
N HIS A 185 -15.82 -21.18 0.47
CA HIS A 185 -16.48 -20.10 -0.27
C HIS A 185 -15.63 -19.53 -1.41
N ALA A 186 -14.53 -20.19 -1.79
CA ALA A 186 -13.71 -19.74 -2.93
C ALA A 186 -14.54 -19.62 -4.21
N MET A 187 -14.16 -18.66 -5.06
CA MET A 187 -14.85 -18.34 -6.32
C MET A 187 -16.31 -17.93 -6.14
N THR A 188 -16.66 -17.38 -4.97
CA THR A 188 -17.98 -16.80 -4.70
C THR A 188 -17.80 -15.43 -4.02
N PRO A 189 -18.79 -14.52 -4.11
CA PRO A 189 -18.73 -13.24 -3.40
C PRO A 189 -18.54 -13.38 -1.89
N ARG A 190 -18.94 -14.50 -1.30
CA ARG A 190 -18.76 -14.77 0.14
C ARG A 190 -17.29 -15.04 0.52
N GLY A 191 -16.49 -15.50 -0.43
CA GLY A 191 -15.08 -15.80 -0.27
C GLY A 191 -14.16 -14.68 -0.76
N GLU A 192 -14.69 -13.50 -1.09
CA GLU A 192 -13.92 -12.33 -1.49
C GLU A 192 -13.68 -11.40 -0.29
N ALA A 193 -12.60 -10.62 -0.35
CA ALA A 193 -12.38 -9.53 0.59
C ALA A 193 -13.53 -8.51 0.51
N ILE A 194 -14.04 -8.10 1.67
CA ILE A 194 -15.28 -7.32 1.74
C ILE A 194 -15.18 -5.90 1.14
N SER A 195 -14.01 -5.27 1.22
CA SER A 195 -13.80 -3.89 0.75
C SER A 195 -12.32 -3.50 0.74
N LEU A 196 -11.98 -2.40 0.04
CA LEU A 196 -10.60 -1.89 0.02
C LEU A 196 -10.17 -1.34 1.38
N GLY A 197 -11.05 -0.69 2.12
CA GLY A 197 -10.77 -0.14 3.44
C GLY A 197 -10.44 -1.24 4.45
N VAL A 198 -11.18 -2.35 4.44
CA VAL A 198 -10.86 -3.50 5.29
C VAL A 198 -9.55 -4.16 4.82
N HIS A 199 -9.33 -4.28 3.51
CA HIS A 199 -8.10 -4.85 2.97
C HIS A 199 -6.85 -4.03 3.36
N GLU A 200 -6.92 -2.69 3.26
CA GLU A 200 -5.88 -1.74 3.71
C GLU A 200 -5.74 -1.69 5.22
N SER A 201 -6.81 -1.96 5.98
CA SER A 201 -6.69 -2.07 7.44
C SER A 201 -5.76 -3.22 7.85
N GLN A 202 -5.76 -4.33 7.11
CA GLN A 202 -4.88 -5.47 7.40
C GLN A 202 -3.42 -5.16 7.06
N SER A 203 -3.14 -4.52 5.91
CA SER A 203 -1.78 -4.11 5.57
C SER A 203 -1.22 -3.10 6.58
N ARG A 204 -2.01 -2.08 6.96
CA ARG A 204 -1.60 -1.05 7.92
C ARG A 204 -1.49 -1.57 9.35
N LEU A 205 -2.29 -2.56 9.74
CA LEU A 205 -2.15 -3.25 11.02
C LEU A 205 -0.75 -3.85 11.13
N TRP A 206 -0.35 -4.66 10.16
CA TRP A 206 0.94 -5.33 10.17
C TRP A 206 2.13 -4.37 9.96
N GLU A 207 2.01 -3.43 9.02
CA GLU A 207 3.06 -2.44 8.76
C GLU A 207 3.29 -1.53 9.97
N ASN A 208 2.23 -0.89 10.49
CA ASN A 208 2.36 0.21 11.44
C ASN A 208 2.07 -0.22 12.88
N GLN A 209 0.95 -0.90 13.10
CA GLN A 209 0.52 -1.26 14.47
C GLN A 209 1.32 -2.44 15.04
N VAL A 210 2.03 -3.18 14.19
CA VAL A 210 3.00 -4.21 14.59
C VAL A 210 4.41 -3.79 14.21
N GLY A 211 4.72 -3.66 12.92
CA GLY A 211 6.08 -3.51 12.39
C GLY A 211 6.84 -2.22 12.78
N ARG A 212 6.15 -1.18 13.24
CA ARG A 212 6.75 0.08 13.69
C ARG A 212 6.74 0.25 15.22
N THR A 213 6.44 -0.81 15.97
CA THR A 213 6.43 -0.80 17.44
C THR A 213 7.78 -1.18 18.03
N GLU A 214 8.03 -0.75 19.27
CA GLU A 214 9.22 -1.16 20.03
C GLU A 214 9.27 -2.68 20.21
N GLN A 215 8.13 -3.31 20.51
CA GLN A 215 8.01 -4.76 20.74
C GLN A 215 8.37 -5.57 19.48
N PHE A 216 7.99 -5.09 18.30
CA PHE A 216 8.44 -5.71 17.05
C PHE A 216 9.97 -5.62 16.92
N TRP A 217 10.55 -4.46 17.22
CA TRP A 217 11.99 -4.26 17.12
C TRP A 217 12.79 -4.99 18.20
N GLU A 218 12.24 -5.25 19.40
CA GLU A 218 12.86 -6.18 20.37
C GLU A 218 13.08 -7.57 19.77
N TYR A 219 12.16 -8.03 18.92
CA TYR A 219 12.26 -9.30 18.21
C TYR A 219 13.11 -9.20 16.92
N ALA A 220 12.91 -8.15 16.12
CA ALA A 220 13.50 -8.03 14.79
C ALA A 220 14.95 -7.51 14.81
N LEU A 221 15.31 -6.63 15.76
CA LEU A 221 16.62 -5.98 15.80
C LEU A 221 17.79 -6.96 15.94
N PRO A 222 17.75 -8.01 16.79
CA PRO A 222 18.84 -8.99 16.84
C PRO A 222 19.06 -9.69 15.50
N ARG A 223 17.98 -10.09 14.83
CA ARG A 223 18.01 -10.73 13.50
C ARG A 223 18.48 -9.78 12.41
N PHE A 224 18.09 -8.51 12.51
CA PHE A 224 18.53 -7.47 11.60
C PHE A 224 20.06 -7.27 11.72
N ARG A 225 20.61 -7.26 12.94
CA ARG A 225 22.06 -7.18 13.17
C ARG A 225 22.80 -8.44 12.74
N GLU A 226 22.20 -9.61 12.85
CA GLU A 226 22.76 -10.85 12.30
C GLU A 226 22.83 -10.79 10.77
N ALA A 227 21.80 -10.25 10.12
CA ALA A 227 21.77 -10.06 8.67
C ALA A 227 22.75 -8.98 8.21
N PHE A 228 22.90 -7.89 8.99
CA PHE A 228 23.73 -6.73 8.68
C PHE A 228 24.68 -6.41 9.85
N PRO A 229 25.82 -7.13 9.98
CA PRO A 229 26.73 -6.99 11.13
C PRO A 229 27.39 -5.61 11.28
N ASP A 230 27.48 -4.85 10.18
CA ASP A 230 28.03 -3.49 10.18
C ASP A 230 27.01 -2.45 10.69
N PHE A 231 25.76 -2.86 10.96
CA PHE A 231 24.75 -1.98 11.52
C PHE A 231 25.09 -1.62 12.99
N PRO A 232 25.06 -0.33 13.39
CA PRO A 232 25.54 0.09 14.70
C PRO A 232 24.81 -0.56 15.89
N GLU A 233 25.57 -0.83 16.96
CA GLU A 233 25.00 -1.27 18.24
C GLU A 233 24.21 -0.16 18.94
N HIS A 234 24.55 1.10 18.69
CA HIS A 234 23.88 2.28 19.22
C HIS A 234 23.41 3.17 18.08
N ILE A 235 22.11 3.30 17.95
CA ILE A 235 21.48 4.30 17.09
C ILE A 235 21.27 5.53 17.99
N GLY A 236 21.93 6.63 17.66
CA GLY A 236 21.94 7.87 18.46
C GLY A 236 20.59 8.55 18.57
#